data_AF-A0A412KW90-F1
#
_entry.id   AF-A0A412KW90-F1
#
_cell.length_a   1.000
_cell.length_b   1.000
_cell.length_c   1.000
_cell.angle_alpha   90.00
_cell.angle_beta   90.00
_cell.angle_gamma   90.00
#
_symmetry.space_group_name_H-M   'P 1'
#
loop_
_entity.id
_entity.type
_entity.pdbx_description
1 polymer ?
#
loop_
_entity_poly.entity_id
_entity_poly.type
_entity_poly.pdbx_seq_one_letter_code
_entity_poly.pdbx_strand_id
1 'polypeptide(L)' 'MFEMLTAFAVGLVVLCLVGKIISLPLQLVWKLITNSIIGAILLWVVKIFAVKVQITFLSALIAGFFGVPGVIAVLLYTYL' A
#
# COMPACT_ATOMS: atom_id res chain seq x y z
N MET A 1 3.66 -41.63 -23.23
CA MET A 1 3.97 -41.29 -21.82
C MET A 1 4.75 -39.98 -21.72
N PHE A 2 5.87 -39.81 -22.45
CA PHE A 2 6.67 -38.58 -22.38
C PHE A 2 5.93 -37.31 -22.84
N GLU A 3 5.10 -37.38 -23.88
CA GLU A 3 4.28 -36.24 -24.36
C GLU A 3 3.40 -35.62 -23.27
N MET A 4 2.72 -36.45 -22.47
CA MET A 4 1.87 -35.96 -21.38
C MET A 4 2.70 -35.33 -20.25
N LEU A 5 3.89 -35.90 -19.97
CA LEU A 5 4.79 -35.36 -18.96
C LEU A 5 5.31 -33.98 -19.36
N THR A 6 5.65 -33.79 -20.64
CA THR A 6 6.09 -32.51 -21.17
C THR A 6 4.97 -31.47 -21.14
N ALA A 7 3.75 -31.84 -21.55
CA ALA A 7 2.60 -30.94 -21.47
C ALA A 7 2.28 -30.49 -20.03
N PHE A 8 2.38 -31.41 -19.06
CA PHE A 8 2.21 -31.09 -17.64
C PHE A 8 3.31 -30.17 -17.12
N ALA A 9 4.58 -30.44 -17.49
CA ALA A 9 5.71 -29.61 -17.10
C ALA A 9 5.58 -28.18 -17.65
N VAL A 10 5.22 -28.03 -18.92
CA VAL A 10 4.99 -26.73 -19.56
C VAL A 10 3.82 -26.01 -18.89
N GLY A 11 2.69 -26.69 -18.65
CA GLY A 11 1.54 -26.12 -17.95
C GLY A 11 1.88 -25.61 -16.55
N LEU A 12 2.66 -26.38 -15.78
CA LEU A 12 3.11 -25.99 -14.44
C LEU A 12 4.02 -24.75 -14.49
N VAL A 13 4.97 -24.69 -15.42
CA VAL A 13 5.86 -23.54 -15.60
C VAL A 13 5.06 -22.27 -15.92
N VAL A 14 4.09 -22.37 -16.84
CA VAL A 14 3.22 -21.24 -17.22
C VAL A 14 2.39 -20.79 -16.02
N LEU A 15 1.81 -21.72 -15.26
CA LEU A 15 1.02 -21.39 -14.06
C LEU A 15 1.88 -20.70 -13.00
N CYS A 16 3.12 -21.13 -12.79
CA CYS A 16 4.06 -20.47 -11.88
C CYS A 16 4.41 -19.05 -12.32
N LEU A 17 4.58 -18.81 -13.63
CA LEU A 17 4.82 -17.46 -14.16
C LEU A 17 3.62 -16.54 -13.91
N VAL A 18 2.40 -17.00 -14.24
CA VAL A 18 1.18 -16.22 -14.04
C VAL A 18 0.95 -15.94 -12.56
N GLY A 19 1.15 -16.93 -11.69
CA GLY A 19 1.05 -16.76 -10.24
C GLY A 19 2.04 -15.72 -9.71
N LYS A 20 3.28 -15.71 -10.21
CA LYS A 20 4.30 -14.74 -9.80
C LYS A 20 3.94 -13.31 -10.24
N ILE A 21 3.40 -13.13 -11.45
CA ILE A 21 2.95 -11.84 -11.97
C ILE A 21 1.79 -11.28 -11.12
N ILE A 22 0.86 -12.13 -10.68
CA ILE A 22 -0.28 -11.72 -9.83
C ILE A 22 0.15 -11.47 -8.38
N SER A 23 1.17 -12.19 -7.88
CA SER A 23 1.63 -12.01 -6.51
C SER A 23 2.33 -10.65 -6.28
N LEU A 24 3.01 -10.12 -7.30
CA LEU A 24 3.66 -8.80 -7.26
C LEU A 24 2.72 -7.63 -6.91
N PRO A 25 1.59 -7.39 -7.62
CA PRO A 25 0.66 -6.31 -7.27
C PRO A 25 -0.04 -6.56 -5.92
N LEU A 26 -0.30 -7.82 -5.53
CA LEU A 26 -0.85 -8.13 -4.22
C LEU A 26 0.09 -7.70 -3.09
N GLN A 27 1.39 -7.97 -3.21
CA GLN A 27 2.38 -7.53 -2.22
C GLN A 27 2.48 -6.00 -2.14
N LEU A 28 2.28 -5.29 -3.25
CA LEU A 28 2.23 -3.82 -3.26
C LEU A 28 1.01 -3.30 -2.50
N VAL A 29 -0.18 -3.89 -2.73
CA VAL A 29 -1.41 -3.54 -2.02
C VAL A 29 -1.25 -3.78 -0.52
N TRP A 30 -0.65 -4.90 -0.10
CA TRP A 30 -0.36 -5.17 1.30
C TRP A 30 0.56 -4.11 1.94
N LYS A 31 1.62 -3.70 1.24
CA LYS A 31 2.50 -2.60 1.69
C LYS A 31 1.77 -1.25 1.77
N LEU A 32 0.86 -0.98 0.84
CA LEU A 32 0.06 0.25 0.85
C LEU A 32 -0.93 0.26 2.02
N ILE A 33 -1.58 -0.88 2.32
CA ILE A 33 -2.50 -0.98 3.46
C ILE A 33 -1.76 -0.75 4.78
N THR A 34 -0.59 -1.37 4.98
CA THR A 34 0.18 -1.17 6.21
C THR A 34 0.69 0.25 6.35
N ASN A 35 1.27 0.84 5.29
CA ASN A 35 1.65 2.25 5.29
C ASN A 35 0.45 3.16 5.53
N SER A 36 -0.73 2.78 5.04
CA SER A 36 -1.97 3.53 5.22
C SER A 36 -2.46 3.59 6.65
N ILE A 37 -2.45 2.43 7.32
CA ILE A 37 -2.78 2.32 8.73
C ILE A 37 -1.83 3.17 9.56
N ILE A 38 -0.53 3.12 9.28
CA ILE A 38 0.50 3.87 10.01
C ILE A 38 0.32 5.38 9.79
N GLY A 39 0.06 5.81 8.55
CA GLY A 39 -0.21 7.21 8.22
C GLY A 39 -1.48 7.74 8.92
N ALA A 40 -2.53 6.94 8.98
CA ALA A 40 -3.76 7.27 9.70
C ALA A 40 -3.55 7.39 11.22
N ILE A 41 -2.80 6.46 11.81
CA ILE A 41 -2.43 6.50 13.24
C ILE A 41 -1.59 7.75 13.53
N LEU A 42 -0.59 8.07 12.70
CA LEU A 42 0.23 9.27 12.88
C LEU A 42 -0.63 10.55 12.84
N LEU A 43 -1.53 10.67 11.87
CA LEU A 43 -2.43 11.82 11.75
C LEU A 43 -3.35 11.94 12.96
N TRP A 44 -3.88 10.82 13.43
CA TRP A 44 -4.71 10.78 14.62
C TRP A 44 -3.95 11.26 15.86
N VAL A 45 -2.71 10.81 16.05
CA VAL A 45 -1.82 11.28 17.14
C VAL A 45 -1.55 12.78 16.99
N VAL A 46 -1.19 13.23 15.79
CA VAL A 46 -0.93 14.65 15.51
C VAL A 46 -2.15 15.52 15.79
N LYS A 47 -3.38 15.08 15.48
CA LYS A 47 -4.61 15.82 15.79
C LYS A 47 -4.72 16.18 17.27
N ILE A 48 -4.26 15.30 18.16
CA ILE A 48 -4.34 15.48 19.61
C ILE A 48 -3.38 16.59 20.06
N PHE A 49 -2.20 16.70 19.44
CA PHE A 49 -1.19 17.71 19.75
C PHE A 49 -1.37 19.02 18.97
N ALA A 50 -1.89 18.95 17.75
CA ALA A 50 -2.04 20.04 16.79
C ALA A 50 -3.52 20.29 16.50
N VAL A 51 -4.15 21.10 17.34
CA VAL A 51 -5.60 21.42 17.32
C VAL A 51 -6.07 22.07 16.00
N LYS A 52 -5.15 22.61 15.18
CA LYS A 52 -5.47 23.26 13.91
C LYS A 52 -5.58 22.32 12.70
N VAL A 53 -5.22 21.04 12.83
CA VAL A 53 -5.18 20.11 11.68
C VAL A 53 -6.57 19.63 11.31
N GLN A 54 -7.07 20.08 10.16
CA GLN A 54 -8.31 19.58 9.57
C GLN A 54 -8.06 18.21 8.95
N ILE A 55 -8.44 17.14 9.66
CA ILE A 55 -8.39 15.78 9.12
C ILE A 55 -9.59 15.59 8.20
N THR A 56 -9.33 15.66 6.89
CA THR A 56 -10.29 15.30 5.84
C THR A 56 -10.00 13.88 5.35
N PHE A 57 -10.96 13.27 4.65
CA PHE A 57 -10.76 11.96 4.02
C PHE A 57 -9.56 11.98 3.06
N LEU A 58 -9.36 13.08 2.34
CA LEU A 58 -8.28 13.23 1.37
C LEU A 58 -6.91 13.32 2.06
N SER A 59 -6.79 14.08 3.15
CA SER A 59 -5.52 14.18 3.91
C SER A 59 -5.14 12.85 4.56
N ALA A 60 -6.12 12.10 5.07
CA ALA A 60 -5.90 10.75 5.61
C ALA A 60 -5.46 9.77 4.52
N LEU A 61 -6.02 9.88 3.31
CA LEU A 61 -5.62 9.05 2.17
C LEU A 61 -4.19 9.36 1.69
N ILE A 62 -3.83 10.64 1.60
CA ILE A 62 -2.48 11.08 1.18
C ILE A 62 -1.44 10.63 2.19
N ALA A 63 -1.67 10.88 3.48
CA ALA A 63 -0.79 10.41 4.53
C ALA A 63 -0.76 8.89 4.64
N GLY A 64 -1.84 8.21 4.28
CA GLY A 64 -1.84 6.77 4.23
C GLY A 64 -0.99 6.22 3.08
N PHE A 65 -1.04 6.83 1.92
CA PHE A 65 -0.27 6.40 0.75
C PHE A 65 1.23 6.70 0.90
N PHE A 66 1.56 7.87 1.43
CA PHE A 66 2.94 8.33 1.59
C PHE A 66 3.54 8.00 2.97
N GLY A 67 2.74 7.65 3.97
CA GLY A 67 3.19 7.44 5.35
C GLY A 67 3.65 8.75 6.01
N VAL A 68 4.79 8.69 6.71
CA VAL A 68 5.40 9.84 7.42
C VAL A 68 5.57 11.09 6.54
N PRO A 69 6.14 11.04 5.31
CA PRO A 69 6.25 12.23 4.47
C PRO A 69 4.88 12.82 4.08
N GLY A 70 3.83 11.99 3.95
CA GLY A 70 2.48 12.49 3.68
C GLY A 70 1.88 13.25 4.85
N VAL A 71 2.16 12.82 6.09
CA VAL A 71 1.73 13.53 7.30
C VAL A 71 2.42 14.90 7.40
N ILE A 72 3.73 14.96 7.10
CA ILE A 72 4.49 16.21 7.08
C ILE A 72 3.92 17.18 6.03
N ALA A 73 3.56 16.69 4.84
CA ALA A 73 2.95 17.51 3.80
C ALA A 73 1.59 18.10 4.21
N VAL A 74 0.73 17.31 4.88
CA VAL A 74 -0.57 17.78 5.38
C VAL A 74 -0.39 18.83 6.47
N LEU A 75 0.61 18.66 7.35
CA LEU A 75 0.95 19.64 8.37
C LEU A 75 1.43 20.95 7.74
N LEU A 76 2.36 20.88 6.80
CA LEU A 76 2.84 22.06 6.07
C LEU A 76 1.68 22.80 5.39
N TYR A 77 0.76 22.10 4.75
CA TYR A 77 -0.42 22.71 4.12
C TYR A 77 -1.38 23.37 5.13
N THR A 78 -1.47 22.84 6.35
CA THR A 78 -2.35 23.37 7.40
C THR A 78 -1.74 24.61 8.09
N TYR A 79 -0.42 24.65 8.22
CA TYR A 79 0.30 25.69 8.96
C TYR A 79 0.85 26.83 8.10
N LEU A 80 0.93 26.65 6.78
CA LEU A 80 1.19 27.71 5.81
C LEU A 80 -0.08 28.57 5.59
#